data_AF-A0A5B8N6J4-F1
#
_entry.id   AF-A0A5B8N6J4-F1
#
_cell.length_a   1.000
_cell.length_b   1.000
_cell.length_c   1.000
_cell.angle_alpha   90.00
_cell.angle_beta   90.00
_cell.angle_gamma   90.00
#
_symmetry.space_group_name_H-M   'P 1'
#
loop_
_entity.id
_entity.type
_entity.pdbx_description
1 polymer ?
#
loop_
_entity_poly.entity_id
_entity_poly.type
_entity_poly.pdbx_seq_one_letter_code
_entity_poly.pdbx_strand_id
1 'polypeptide(L)'
;MLTVSIHSGSLDEQCHANQLAKLDIAYAKKAALADYVVALSLRNHGELAPAELLGYPRWSSSLWELVARALGKALYRDNEIPHSSKPDRRCAYATRLCASIERMTSVDRGVELGTVEILQKGAKRGLYTAEFTEDILGSRTVKFEYGCKALNPCELLLRAICWAWYGTDILGPMPALIVPAPIRLEGVDRFHLESLSEPARTGFKRFLADGELKDPEAARGLPRADSYVHFLYS
;
A
#
# COMPACT_ATOMS: atom_id res chain seq x y z
N MET A 1 -7.56 1.77 10.58
CA MET A 1 -7.34 0.48 9.88
C MET A 1 -7.45 0.73 8.39
N LEU A 2 -6.64 0.05 7.59
CA LEU A 2 -6.81 0.00 6.14
C LEU A 2 -7.48 -1.32 5.77
N THR A 3 -8.38 -1.28 4.80
CA THR A 3 -9.04 -2.45 4.23
C THR A 3 -8.76 -2.46 2.74
N VAL A 4 -8.31 -3.59 2.22
CA VAL A 4 -8.17 -3.82 0.78
C VAL A 4 -9.20 -4.86 0.37
N SER A 5 -10.08 -4.49 -0.56
CA SER A 5 -11.03 -5.42 -1.16
C SER A 5 -10.52 -5.81 -2.55
N ILE A 6 -10.67 -7.09 -2.92
CA ILE A 6 -10.28 -7.60 -4.24
C ILE A 6 -11.52 -8.21 -4.88
N HIS A 7 -11.85 -7.79 -6.09
CA HIS A 7 -13.07 -8.18 -6.80
C HIS A 7 -12.77 -8.73 -8.19
N SER A 8 -13.59 -9.66 -8.67
CA SER A 8 -13.61 -10.02 -10.10
C SER A 8 -14.41 -8.98 -10.87
N GLY A 9 -13.84 -8.45 -11.95
CA GLY A 9 -14.46 -7.39 -12.74
C GLY A 9 -13.77 -6.05 -12.56
N SER A 10 -14.48 -5.00 -12.91
CA SER A 10 -14.04 -3.61 -12.98
C SER A 10 -14.32 -2.86 -11.68
N LEU A 11 -13.78 -1.66 -11.52
CA LEU A 11 -14.04 -0.85 -10.31
C LEU A 11 -15.53 -0.47 -10.17
N ASP A 12 -16.23 -0.16 -11.25
CA ASP A 12 -17.66 0.21 -11.23
C ASP A 12 -18.61 -0.97 -10.95
N GLU A 13 -18.10 -2.21 -11.03
CA GLU A 13 -18.86 -3.44 -10.79
C GLU A 13 -18.68 -3.98 -9.36
N GLN A 14 -17.94 -3.28 -8.50
CA GLN A 14 -17.63 -3.75 -7.15
C GLN A 14 -18.91 -4.02 -6.31
N CYS A 15 -19.02 -5.25 -5.81
CA CYS A 15 -20.08 -5.64 -4.89
C CYS A 15 -19.66 -6.82 -4.03
N HIS A 16 -20.43 -7.13 -2.99
CA HIS A 16 -20.14 -8.30 -2.15
C HIS A 16 -20.15 -9.62 -2.95
N ALA A 17 -21.00 -9.73 -3.99
CA ALA A 17 -21.15 -10.95 -4.76
C ALA A 17 -19.92 -11.29 -5.63
N ASN A 18 -19.16 -10.29 -6.07
CA ASN A 18 -17.94 -10.47 -6.87
C ASN A 18 -16.65 -10.27 -6.07
N GLN A 19 -16.75 -10.06 -4.75
CA GLN A 19 -15.59 -10.00 -3.87
C GLN A 19 -14.91 -11.37 -3.79
N LEU A 20 -13.60 -11.39 -4.01
CA LEU A 20 -12.74 -12.56 -4.00
C LEU A 20 -11.89 -12.64 -2.74
N ALA A 21 -11.49 -11.49 -2.20
CA ALA A 21 -10.69 -11.41 -0.98
C ALA A 21 -10.91 -10.10 -0.23
N LYS A 22 -10.53 -10.11 1.05
CA LYS A 22 -10.46 -8.93 1.91
C LYS A 22 -9.17 -9.00 2.73
N LEU A 23 -8.37 -7.94 2.72
CA LEU A 23 -7.16 -7.80 3.52
C LEU A 23 -7.34 -6.62 4.47
N ASP A 24 -7.35 -6.86 5.77
CA ASP A 24 -7.37 -5.81 6.79
C ASP A 24 -5.96 -5.62 7.36
N ILE A 25 -5.50 -4.37 7.40
CA ILE A 25 -4.18 -3.96 7.91
C ILE A 25 -4.41 -2.97 9.05
N ALA A 26 -4.21 -3.45 10.27
CA ALA A 26 -4.41 -2.68 11.50
C ALA A 26 -3.08 -2.44 12.22
N TYR A 27 -2.96 -1.31 12.92
CA TYR A 27 -1.79 -1.06 13.77
C TYR A 27 -1.81 -2.01 14.97
N ALA A 28 -0.74 -2.78 15.15
CA ALA A 28 -0.39 -3.40 16.43
C ALA A 28 0.38 -2.40 17.31
N LYS A 29 1.31 -1.67 16.68
CA LYS A 29 2.11 -0.61 17.30
C LYS A 29 2.14 0.60 16.37
N LYS A 30 1.72 1.76 16.86
CA LYS A 30 1.75 3.02 16.13
C LYS A 30 2.97 3.84 16.54
N ALA A 31 3.97 3.87 15.66
CA ALA A 31 5.22 4.61 15.85
C ALA A 31 5.85 4.88 14.48
N ALA A 32 6.97 5.61 14.44
CA ALA A 32 7.73 5.83 13.19
C ALA A 32 8.08 4.52 12.46
N LEU A 33 8.48 3.50 13.22
CA LEU A 33 8.54 2.10 12.76
C LEU A 33 7.32 1.38 13.35
N ALA A 34 6.29 1.23 12.55
CA ALA A 34 5.01 0.66 12.95
C ALA A 34 4.99 -0.85 12.82
N ASP A 35 4.26 -1.50 13.71
CA ASP A 35 3.92 -2.92 13.57
C ASP A 35 2.46 -3.02 13.16
N TYR A 36 2.15 -3.92 12.24
CA TYR A 36 0.80 -4.14 11.74
C TYR A 36 0.36 -5.59 11.96
N VAL A 37 -0.89 -5.77 12.38
CA VAL A 37 -1.61 -7.05 12.27
C VAL A 37 -2.33 -7.07 10.92
N VAL A 38 -2.16 -8.18 10.22
CA VAL A 38 -2.71 -8.42 8.88
C VAL A 38 -3.66 -9.60 8.95
N ALA A 39 -4.92 -9.37 8.60
CA ALA A 39 -5.95 -10.41 8.47
C ALA A 39 -6.36 -10.53 7.00
N LEU A 40 -6.27 -11.74 6.44
CA LEU A 40 -6.63 -12.02 5.05
C LEU A 40 -7.76 -13.04 5.00
N SER A 41 -8.87 -12.65 4.40
CA SER A 41 -10.02 -13.51 4.12
C SER A 41 -10.12 -13.78 2.62
N LEU A 42 -10.24 -15.05 2.26
CA LEU A 42 -10.34 -15.52 0.89
C LEU A 42 -11.70 -16.18 0.65
N ARG A 43 -12.32 -15.88 -0.49
CA ARG A 43 -13.52 -16.58 -0.92
C ARG A 43 -13.24 -18.08 -1.01
N ASN A 44 -14.18 -18.88 -0.49
CA ASN A 44 -14.12 -20.35 -0.40
C ASN A 44 -13.05 -20.94 0.54
N HIS A 45 -12.19 -20.12 1.17
CA HIS A 45 -11.19 -20.60 2.14
C HIS A 45 -11.38 -19.98 3.54
N GLY A 46 -12.17 -18.91 3.65
CA GLY A 46 -12.40 -18.21 4.91
C GLY A 46 -11.22 -17.33 5.31
N GLU A 47 -11.14 -17.03 6.60
CA GLU A 47 -10.04 -16.25 7.18
C GLU A 47 -8.79 -17.13 7.34
N LEU A 48 -7.66 -16.65 6.83
CA LEU A 48 -6.36 -17.27 7.07
C LEU A 48 -5.82 -16.84 8.43
N ALA A 49 -4.88 -17.62 8.98
CA ALA A 49 -4.21 -17.24 10.21
C ALA A 49 -3.60 -15.82 10.10
N PRO A 50 -3.76 -14.95 11.12
CA PRO A 50 -3.25 -13.58 11.05
C PRO A 50 -1.73 -13.56 10.89
N ALA A 51 -1.21 -12.51 10.28
CA ALA A 51 0.22 -12.29 10.11
C ALA A 51 0.64 -10.95 10.72
N GLU A 52 1.93 -10.83 11.05
CA GLU A 52 2.50 -9.59 11.58
C GLU A 52 3.54 -9.02 10.61
N LEU A 53 3.42 -7.73 10.35
CA LEU A 53 4.42 -6.93 9.64
C LEU A 53 5.07 -6.00 10.65
N LEU A 54 6.30 -6.32 11.05
CA LEU A 54 7.02 -5.61 12.12
C LEU A 54 7.93 -4.52 11.55
N GLY A 55 8.00 -3.39 12.24
CA GLY A 55 8.98 -2.33 12.00
C GLY A 55 8.86 -1.62 10.65
N TYR A 56 7.66 -1.59 10.06
CA TYR A 56 7.43 -0.91 8.78
C TYR A 56 7.54 0.61 8.96
N PRO A 57 8.38 1.31 8.17
CA PRO A 57 8.57 2.75 8.32
C PRO A 57 7.37 3.51 7.76
N ARG A 58 6.65 4.22 8.64
CA ARG A 58 5.46 4.98 8.23
C ARG A 58 5.83 6.08 7.25
N TRP A 59 4.94 6.32 6.29
CA TRP A 59 5.06 7.39 5.30
C TRP A 59 6.32 7.33 4.41
N SER A 60 7.03 6.21 4.40
CA SER A 60 8.27 6.02 3.65
C SER A 60 8.06 5.59 2.19
N SER A 61 6.90 5.05 1.87
CA SER A 61 6.57 4.49 0.55
C SER A 61 5.05 4.48 0.32
N SER A 62 4.65 4.00 -0.85
CA SER A 62 3.27 3.83 -1.29
C SER A 62 2.44 2.96 -0.36
N LEU A 63 1.14 3.24 -0.28
CA LEU A 63 0.16 2.33 0.32
C LEU A 63 0.14 0.96 -0.35
N TRP A 64 0.31 0.89 -1.67
CA TRP A 64 0.41 -0.38 -2.38
C TRP A 64 1.62 -1.18 -1.95
N GLU A 65 2.72 -0.51 -1.60
CA GLU A 65 3.93 -1.17 -1.07
C GLU A 65 3.66 -1.83 0.28
N LEU A 66 2.96 -1.13 1.20
CA LEU A 66 2.46 -1.70 2.45
C LEU A 66 1.53 -2.90 2.19
N VAL A 67 0.62 -2.79 1.22
CA VAL A 67 -0.28 -3.89 0.83
C VAL A 67 0.52 -5.09 0.31
N ALA A 68 1.55 -4.87 -0.49
CA ALA A 68 2.39 -5.96 -1.00
C ALA A 68 3.12 -6.69 0.12
N ARG A 69 3.68 -5.97 1.10
CA ARG A 69 4.31 -6.60 2.27
C ARG A 69 3.30 -7.35 3.14
N ALA A 70 2.12 -6.78 3.35
CA ALA A 70 1.04 -7.42 4.08
C ALA A 70 0.58 -8.72 3.39
N LEU A 71 0.40 -8.70 2.06
CA LEU A 71 0.09 -9.89 1.26
C LEU A 71 1.22 -10.91 1.30
N GLY A 72 2.48 -10.47 1.18
CA GLY A 72 3.67 -11.33 1.32
C GLY A 72 3.66 -12.09 2.64
N LYS A 73 3.43 -11.37 3.76
CA LYS A 73 3.28 -11.97 5.09
C LYS A 73 2.09 -12.89 5.21
N ALA A 74 0.93 -12.53 4.67
CA ALA A 74 -0.27 -13.36 4.78
C ALA A 74 -0.17 -14.67 3.97
N LEU A 75 0.42 -14.60 2.76
CA LEU A 75 0.51 -15.73 1.83
C LEU A 75 1.73 -16.62 2.07
N TYR A 76 2.89 -16.03 2.38
CA TYR A 76 4.17 -16.75 2.46
C TYR A 76 4.78 -16.75 3.85
N ARG A 77 4.22 -15.99 4.81
CA ARG A 77 4.76 -15.82 6.18
C ARG A 77 6.14 -15.18 6.22
N ASP A 78 6.54 -14.52 5.15
CA ASP A 78 7.87 -13.94 4.99
C ASP A 78 7.81 -12.53 4.37
N ASN A 79 8.88 -11.76 4.56
CA ASN A 79 9.13 -10.48 3.89
C ASN A 79 9.77 -10.66 2.51
N GLU A 80 10.18 -11.88 2.17
CA GLU A 80 10.61 -12.29 0.85
C GLU A 80 9.51 -13.14 0.21
N ILE A 81 9.36 -13.04 -1.11
CA ILE A 81 8.40 -13.85 -1.86
C ILE A 81 9.15 -14.60 -2.95
N PRO A 82 8.83 -15.88 -3.19
CA PRO A 82 9.51 -16.66 -4.23
C PRO A 82 9.18 -16.08 -5.61
N HIS A 83 10.08 -16.23 -6.57
CA HIS A 83 9.80 -15.91 -7.97
C HIS A 83 8.55 -16.66 -8.46
N SER A 84 7.75 -15.97 -9.26
CA SER A 84 6.60 -16.55 -9.94
C SER A 84 7.05 -17.51 -11.04
N SER A 85 6.25 -18.54 -11.28
CA SER A 85 6.44 -19.39 -12.45
C SER A 85 6.08 -18.62 -13.71
N LYS A 86 6.83 -18.84 -14.79
CA LYS A 86 6.46 -18.27 -16.09
C LYS A 86 5.09 -18.83 -16.54
N PRO A 87 4.18 -17.99 -17.05
CA PRO A 87 2.89 -18.45 -17.52
C PRO A 87 3.05 -19.41 -18.69
N ASP A 88 2.29 -20.51 -18.67
CA ASP A 88 2.15 -21.45 -19.78
C ASP A 88 0.76 -21.34 -20.42
N ARG A 89 0.50 -22.12 -21.49
CA ARG A 89 -0.80 -22.08 -22.20
C ARG A 89 -1.97 -22.60 -21.36
N ARG A 90 -1.70 -23.32 -20.26
CA ARG A 90 -2.68 -23.97 -19.38
C ARG A 90 -2.88 -23.23 -18.06
N CYS A 91 -2.18 -22.11 -17.84
CA CYS A 91 -2.34 -21.35 -16.61
C CYS A 91 -3.76 -20.82 -16.45
N ALA A 92 -4.22 -20.82 -15.20
CA ALA A 92 -5.43 -20.12 -14.81
C ALA A 92 -5.20 -18.61 -14.95
N TYR A 93 -6.25 -17.88 -15.31
CA TYR A 93 -6.18 -16.44 -15.51
C TYR A 93 -7.51 -15.78 -15.19
N ALA A 94 -7.46 -14.49 -14.88
CA ALA A 94 -8.63 -13.61 -14.84
C ALA A 94 -8.56 -12.64 -16.02
N THR A 95 -9.68 -12.40 -16.69
CA THR A 95 -9.74 -11.37 -17.73
C THR A 95 -9.64 -9.97 -17.11
N ARG A 96 -10.29 -9.78 -15.96
CA ARG A 96 -10.32 -8.53 -15.21
C ARG A 96 -10.39 -8.79 -13.71
N LEU A 97 -9.61 -8.04 -12.95
CA LEU A 97 -9.63 -8.01 -11.50
C LEU A 97 -9.42 -6.56 -11.06
N CYS A 98 -10.08 -6.12 -10.01
CA CYS A 98 -9.83 -4.81 -9.41
C CYS A 98 -9.61 -4.93 -7.90
N ALA A 99 -8.96 -3.92 -7.33
CA ALA A 99 -8.87 -3.79 -5.88
C ALA A 99 -8.91 -2.31 -5.48
N SER A 100 -9.43 -2.03 -4.29
CA SER A 100 -9.42 -0.69 -3.68
C SER A 100 -8.84 -0.76 -2.28
N ILE A 101 -8.14 0.30 -1.89
CA ILE A 101 -7.65 0.53 -0.52
C ILE A 101 -8.57 1.57 0.10
N GLU A 102 -9.20 1.22 1.20
CA GLU A 102 -10.05 2.11 1.98
C GLU A 102 -9.51 2.27 3.39
N ARG A 103 -9.54 3.51 3.90
CA ARG A 103 -9.37 3.79 5.32
C ARG A 103 -10.72 3.78 6.00
N MET A 104 -10.92 2.84 6.92
CA MET A 104 -12.15 2.82 7.72
C MET A 104 -12.27 4.10 8.56
N THR A 105 -13.47 4.67 8.55
CA THR A 105 -13.87 5.81 9.39
C THR A 105 -14.89 5.34 10.43
N SER A 106 -15.22 6.18 11.40
CA SER A 106 -16.22 5.90 12.43
C SER A 106 -17.67 5.82 11.89
N VAL A 107 -17.90 6.08 10.61
CA VAL A 107 -19.24 6.15 9.98
C VAL A 107 -19.43 5.10 8.87
N ASP A 108 -18.70 3.98 8.93
CA ASP A 108 -18.76 2.82 8.02
C ASP A 108 -18.51 3.07 6.52
N ARG A 109 -18.51 4.32 6.06
CA ARG A 109 -18.00 4.70 4.74
C ARG A 109 -16.50 4.92 4.82
N GLY A 110 -15.75 3.99 4.26
CA GLY A 110 -14.31 4.14 4.10
C GLY A 110 -13.97 5.35 3.22
N VAL A 111 -12.81 5.96 3.45
CA VAL A 111 -12.21 6.90 2.48
C VAL A 111 -11.34 6.07 1.54
N GLU A 112 -11.67 6.07 0.25
CA GLU A 112 -10.83 5.46 -0.77
C GLU A 112 -9.49 6.20 -0.86
N LEU A 113 -8.39 5.46 -0.76
CA LEU A 113 -7.02 5.97 -0.80
C LEU A 113 -6.24 5.51 -2.04
N GLY A 114 -6.74 4.53 -2.76
CA GLY A 114 -6.13 4.05 -3.99
C GLY A 114 -6.91 2.91 -4.60
N THR A 115 -6.82 2.78 -5.93
CA THR A 115 -7.47 1.71 -6.69
C THR A 115 -6.51 1.07 -7.67
N VAL A 116 -6.83 -0.14 -8.13
CA VAL A 116 -6.13 -0.78 -9.23
C VAL A 116 -7.10 -1.55 -10.10
N GLU A 117 -6.93 -1.46 -11.42
CA GLU A 117 -7.52 -2.37 -12.39
C GLU A 117 -6.44 -3.21 -13.08
N ILE A 118 -6.61 -4.53 -13.01
CA ILE A 118 -5.72 -5.52 -13.62
C ILE A 118 -6.47 -6.19 -14.76
N LEU A 119 -5.95 -6.04 -15.97
CA LEU A 119 -6.57 -6.48 -17.21
C LEU A 119 -5.64 -7.43 -17.96
N GLN A 120 -6.13 -8.62 -18.31
CA GLN A 120 -5.45 -9.46 -19.29
C GLN A 120 -5.86 -9.01 -20.70
N LYS A 121 -5.01 -8.22 -21.36
CA LYS A 121 -5.26 -7.78 -22.74
C LYS A 121 -4.65 -8.76 -23.75
N GLY A 122 -5.50 -9.28 -24.64
CA GLY A 122 -5.08 -10.12 -25.77
C GLY A 122 -5.21 -11.63 -25.55
N ALA A 123 -4.71 -12.40 -26.53
CA ALA A 123 -4.87 -13.86 -26.58
C ALA A 123 -3.86 -14.63 -25.70
N LYS A 124 -2.74 -14.01 -25.31
CA LYS A 124 -1.73 -14.65 -24.47
C LYS A 124 -2.18 -14.61 -23.02
N ARG A 125 -2.51 -15.78 -22.47
CA ARG A 125 -2.82 -15.95 -21.05
C ARG A 125 -1.63 -15.56 -20.18
N GLY A 126 -1.93 -14.97 -19.03
CA GLY A 126 -0.93 -14.61 -18.04
C GLY A 126 -0.12 -13.35 -18.35
N LEU A 127 -0.50 -12.57 -19.37
CA LEU A 127 0.05 -11.24 -19.63
C LEU A 127 -0.96 -10.18 -19.22
N TYR A 128 -0.60 -9.37 -18.23
CA TYR A 128 -1.50 -8.40 -17.62
C TYR A 128 -1.00 -6.97 -17.81
N THR A 129 -1.93 -6.02 -17.77
CA THR A 129 -1.69 -4.60 -17.55
C THR A 129 -2.39 -4.22 -16.25
N ALA A 130 -1.69 -3.57 -15.33
CA ALA A 130 -2.27 -3.02 -14.12
C ALA A 130 -2.17 -1.49 -14.15
N GLU A 131 -3.27 -0.82 -13.83
CA GLU A 131 -3.36 0.63 -13.67
C GLU A 131 -3.70 0.94 -12.22
N PHE A 132 -2.72 1.45 -11.49
CA PHE A 132 -2.81 1.84 -10.10
C PHE A 132 -3.13 3.33 -10.00
N THR A 133 -3.89 3.69 -8.98
CA THR A 133 -4.05 5.04 -8.47
C THR A 133 -3.79 5.06 -6.96
N GLU A 134 -3.30 6.19 -6.47
CA GLU A 134 -3.10 6.43 -5.05
C GLU A 134 -3.25 7.92 -4.78
N ASP A 135 -3.85 8.26 -3.64
CA ASP A 135 -4.13 9.61 -3.18
C ASP A 135 -2.92 10.56 -3.24
N ILE A 136 -1.71 10.09 -2.86
CA ILE A 136 -0.52 10.95 -2.80
C ILE A 136 0.45 10.73 -3.96
N LEU A 137 0.71 9.48 -4.33
CA LEU A 137 1.71 9.16 -5.35
C LEU A 137 1.14 9.14 -6.77
N GLY A 138 -0.16 9.38 -6.93
CA GLY A 138 -0.82 9.48 -8.22
C GLY A 138 -0.98 8.12 -8.91
N SER A 139 -0.94 8.13 -10.24
CA SER A 139 -1.20 6.94 -11.04
C SER A 139 0.06 6.27 -11.57
N ARG A 140 -0.01 4.95 -11.73
CA ARG A 140 1.07 4.15 -12.34
C ARG A 140 0.51 3.02 -13.17
N THR A 141 1.04 2.84 -14.38
CA THR A 141 0.67 1.72 -15.25
C THR A 141 1.86 0.78 -15.43
N VAL A 142 1.62 -0.53 -15.34
CA VAL A 142 2.64 -1.54 -15.57
C VAL A 142 2.11 -2.70 -16.40
N LYS A 143 3.00 -3.35 -17.15
CA LYS A 143 2.74 -4.64 -17.79
C LYS A 143 3.57 -5.70 -17.09
N PHE A 144 2.98 -6.87 -16.87
CA PHE A 144 3.67 -7.95 -16.18
C PHE A 144 3.16 -9.32 -16.60
N GLU A 145 3.96 -10.34 -16.33
CA GLU A 145 3.61 -11.74 -16.53
C GLU A 145 3.29 -12.41 -15.19
N TYR A 146 2.23 -13.20 -15.17
CA TYR A 146 1.88 -14.05 -14.04
C TYR A 146 1.05 -15.24 -14.52
N GLY A 147 1.40 -16.44 -14.09
CA GLY A 147 0.61 -17.62 -14.38
C GLY A 147 0.81 -18.70 -13.35
N CYS A 148 -0.29 -19.31 -12.95
CA CYS A 148 -0.30 -20.42 -12.00
C CYS A 148 -1.37 -21.44 -12.41
N LYS A 149 -1.31 -22.65 -11.86
CA LYS A 149 -2.29 -23.72 -12.16
C LYS A 149 -3.67 -23.40 -11.59
N ALA A 150 -3.72 -22.73 -10.45
CA ALA A 150 -4.94 -22.29 -9.78
C ALA A 150 -4.79 -20.81 -9.43
N LEU A 151 -5.65 -19.96 -9.97
CA LEU A 151 -5.56 -18.52 -9.81
C LEU A 151 -5.74 -18.11 -8.34
N ASN A 152 -4.71 -17.49 -7.76
CA ASN A 152 -4.82 -16.77 -6.51
C ASN A 152 -4.93 -15.25 -6.79
N PRO A 153 -6.07 -14.60 -6.50
CA PRO A 153 -6.28 -13.18 -6.78
C PRO A 153 -5.37 -12.27 -5.93
N CYS A 154 -5.07 -12.66 -4.69
CA CYS A 154 -4.15 -11.94 -3.82
C CYS A 154 -2.71 -12.01 -4.34
N GLU A 155 -2.29 -13.17 -4.83
CA GLU A 155 -0.97 -13.30 -5.44
C GLU A 155 -0.90 -12.51 -6.77
N LEU A 156 -1.94 -12.53 -7.60
CA LEU A 156 -2.00 -11.70 -8.82
C LEU A 156 -1.82 -10.20 -8.49
N LEU A 157 -2.54 -9.70 -7.48
CA LEU A 157 -2.39 -8.33 -7.01
C LEU A 157 -0.96 -8.05 -6.48
N LEU A 158 -0.43 -8.95 -5.65
CA LEU A 158 0.94 -8.84 -5.13
C LEU A 158 1.97 -8.75 -6.26
N ARG A 159 1.88 -9.60 -7.30
CA ARG A 159 2.79 -9.55 -8.45
C ARG A 159 2.63 -8.26 -9.25
N ALA A 160 1.40 -7.79 -9.44
CA ALA A 160 1.15 -6.50 -10.10
C ALA A 160 1.85 -5.35 -9.37
N ILE A 161 1.77 -5.33 -8.04
CA ILE A 161 2.45 -4.33 -7.21
C ILE A 161 3.98 -4.49 -7.32
N CYS A 162 4.51 -5.71 -7.23
CA CYS A 162 5.95 -5.92 -7.34
C CYS A 162 6.51 -5.38 -8.66
N TRP A 163 5.83 -5.64 -9.77
CA TRP A 163 6.23 -5.10 -11.06
C TRP A 163 6.11 -3.59 -11.14
N ALA A 164 5.03 -3.02 -10.61
CA ALA A 164 4.81 -1.59 -10.62
C ALA A 164 5.85 -0.82 -9.79
N TRP A 165 6.31 -1.33 -8.64
CA TRP A 165 7.25 -0.60 -7.77
C TRP A 165 8.70 -1.05 -7.86
N TYR A 166 8.96 -2.29 -8.26
CA TYR A 166 10.30 -2.87 -8.26
C TYR A 166 10.76 -3.33 -9.65
N GLY A 167 9.87 -3.34 -10.66
CA GLY A 167 10.21 -3.79 -12.00
C GLY A 167 10.56 -5.29 -12.08
N THR A 168 10.14 -6.05 -11.07
CA THR A 168 10.39 -7.49 -10.93
C THR A 168 9.21 -8.17 -10.26
N ASP A 169 9.18 -9.49 -10.21
CA ASP A 169 8.09 -10.26 -9.61
C ASP A 169 8.26 -10.52 -8.11
N ILE A 170 9.33 -10.03 -7.50
CA ILE A 170 9.63 -10.14 -6.06
C ILE A 170 9.58 -8.78 -5.36
N LEU A 171 9.50 -8.79 -4.03
CA LEU A 171 9.58 -7.58 -3.21
C LEU A 171 10.98 -6.99 -3.25
N GLY A 172 11.08 -5.66 -3.34
CA GLY A 172 12.31 -4.92 -3.13
C GLY A 172 12.67 -4.75 -1.64
N PRO A 173 13.82 -4.11 -1.35
CA PRO A 173 14.24 -3.83 0.02
C PRO A 173 13.18 -3.02 0.77
N MET A 174 13.14 -3.18 2.10
CA MET A 174 12.29 -2.36 2.97
C MET A 174 12.60 -0.88 2.71
N PRO A 175 11.58 -0.02 2.50
CA PRO A 175 11.83 1.41 2.40
C PRO A 175 12.49 1.94 3.67
N ALA A 176 13.29 3.00 3.55
CA ALA A 176 13.91 3.63 4.71
C ALA A 176 12.97 4.67 5.31
N LEU A 177 13.00 4.84 6.65
CA LEU A 177 12.28 5.92 7.29
C LEU A 177 12.81 7.28 6.78
N ILE A 178 11.91 8.13 6.32
CA ILE A 178 12.25 9.48 5.87
C ILE A 178 12.46 10.35 7.10
N VAL A 179 13.72 10.74 7.35
CA VAL A 179 14.12 11.61 8.46
C VAL A 179 14.74 12.88 7.87
N PRO A 180 14.11 14.06 8.03
CA PRO A 180 14.66 15.30 7.52
C PRO A 180 15.87 15.73 8.35
N ALA A 181 16.83 16.42 7.71
CA ALA A 181 17.98 16.97 8.42
C ALA A 181 17.56 18.17 9.30
N PRO A 182 17.88 18.17 10.61
CA PRO A 182 17.52 19.27 11.48
C PRO A 182 18.39 20.50 11.23
N ILE A 183 17.79 21.67 11.39
CA ILE A 183 18.41 22.99 11.33
C ILE A 183 18.06 23.70 12.63
N ARG A 184 19.07 24.21 13.32
CA ARG A 184 18.86 24.94 14.58
C ARG A 184 18.57 26.41 14.29
N LEU A 185 17.37 26.86 14.61
CA LEU A 185 16.95 28.26 14.49
C LEU A 185 16.42 28.73 15.83
N GLU A 186 17.03 29.79 16.38
CA GLU A 186 16.62 30.37 17.67
C GLU A 186 16.55 29.35 18.82
N GLY A 187 17.43 28.35 18.80
CA GLY A 187 17.48 27.28 19.81
C GLY A 187 16.47 26.15 19.61
N VAL A 188 15.65 26.19 18.55
CA VAL A 188 14.67 25.15 18.20
C VAL A 188 15.14 24.39 16.96
N ASP A 189 15.06 23.06 17.00
CA ASP A 189 15.34 22.21 15.85
C ASP A 189 14.14 22.20 14.89
N ARG A 190 14.39 22.65 13.66
CA ARG A 190 13.42 22.76 12.56
C ARG A 190 13.95 22.04 11.33
N PHE A 191 13.18 21.95 10.26
CA PHE A 191 13.67 21.43 8.98
C PHE A 191 12.90 22.05 7.82
N HIS A 192 13.48 22.02 6.62
CA HIS A 192 12.77 22.43 5.41
C HIS A 192 11.75 21.36 5.02
N LEU A 193 10.48 21.74 4.92
CA LEU A 193 9.40 20.83 4.53
C LEU A 193 9.65 20.14 3.18
N GLU A 194 10.30 20.85 2.25
CA GLU A 194 10.66 20.33 0.93
C GLU A 194 11.83 19.31 0.96
N SER A 195 12.48 19.11 2.11
CA SER A 195 13.45 18.02 2.30
C SER A 195 12.79 16.65 2.50
N LEU A 196 11.47 16.61 2.78
CA LEU A 196 10.72 15.36 2.83
C LEU A 196 10.39 14.89 1.41
N SER A 197 10.65 13.63 1.11
CA SER A 197 10.11 12.99 -0.09
C SER A 197 8.64 12.62 0.10
N GLU A 198 7.92 12.40 -1.00
CA GLU A 198 6.58 11.81 -0.93
C GLU A 198 6.66 10.33 -0.52
N PRO A 199 5.67 9.80 0.21
CA PRO A 199 4.44 10.48 0.63
C PRO A 199 4.53 11.26 1.95
N ALA A 200 5.66 11.22 2.65
CA ALA A 200 5.83 11.88 3.95
C ALA A 200 5.56 13.39 3.91
N ARG A 201 5.98 14.07 2.84
CA ARG A 201 5.75 15.51 2.70
C ARG A 201 4.26 15.86 2.66
N THR A 202 3.48 15.23 1.79
CA THR A 202 2.04 15.50 1.69
C THR A 202 1.29 15.05 2.94
N GLY A 203 1.63 13.88 3.48
CA GLY A 203 1.06 13.39 4.73
C GLY A 203 1.28 14.36 5.89
N PHE A 204 2.50 14.88 6.02
CA PHE A 204 2.83 15.82 7.08
C PHE A 204 2.18 17.20 6.86
N LYS A 205 2.09 17.68 5.60
CA LYS A 205 1.33 18.89 5.26
C LYS A 205 -0.13 18.80 5.71
N ARG A 206 -0.78 17.67 5.46
CA ARG A 206 -2.18 17.42 5.91
C ARG A 206 -2.28 17.38 7.43
N PHE A 207 -1.35 16.71 8.10
CA PHE A 207 -1.28 16.69 9.57
C PHE A 207 -1.13 18.10 10.17
N LEU A 208 -0.26 18.94 9.59
CA LEU A 208 -0.11 20.33 10.04
C LEU A 208 -1.38 21.16 9.80
N ALA A 209 -2.10 20.90 8.71
CA ALA A 209 -3.36 21.58 8.40
C ALA A 209 -4.52 21.16 9.32
N ASP A 210 -4.53 19.89 9.75
CA ASP A 210 -5.54 19.34 10.66
C ASP A 210 -5.29 19.74 12.13
N GLY A 211 -4.07 20.17 12.47
CA GLY A 211 -3.65 20.49 13.83
C GLY A 211 -3.81 21.96 14.25
N GLU A 212 -3.93 22.20 15.56
CA GLU A 212 -3.92 23.53 16.20
C GLU A 212 -2.53 24.21 16.25
N LEU A 213 -1.54 23.73 15.47
CA LEU A 213 -0.20 24.30 15.48
C LEU A 213 -0.18 25.61 14.68
N LYS A 214 -0.57 26.70 15.34
CA LYS A 214 -0.33 28.08 14.92
C LYS A 214 1.16 28.42 15.05
N ASP A 215 2.02 27.70 14.32
CA ASP A 215 3.44 28.04 14.18
C ASP A 215 3.63 28.86 12.90
N PRO A 216 3.91 30.18 12.99
CA PRO A 216 4.11 31.03 11.83
C PRO A 216 5.25 30.53 10.93
N GLU A 217 6.26 29.88 11.51
CA GLU A 217 7.39 29.31 10.75
C GLU A 217 7.01 28.02 10.02
N ALA A 218 6.04 27.25 10.54
CA ALA A 218 5.50 26.10 9.81
C ALA A 218 4.76 26.55 8.53
N ALA A 219 4.04 27.69 8.58
CA ALA A 219 3.41 28.30 7.41
C ALA A 219 4.45 28.79 6.37
N ARG A 220 5.68 29.09 6.80
CA ARG A 220 6.83 29.42 5.94
C ARG A 220 7.60 28.19 5.44
N GLY A 221 7.14 26.97 5.76
CA GLY A 221 7.78 25.73 5.35
C GLY A 221 8.95 25.28 6.25
N LEU A 222 9.05 25.82 7.47
CA LEU A 222 10.06 25.48 8.47
C LEU A 222 9.43 24.92 9.76
N PRO A 223 8.67 23.82 9.69
CA PRO A 223 8.08 23.20 10.88
C PRO A 223 9.15 22.69 11.86
N ARG A 224 8.76 22.55 13.12
CA ARG A 224 9.62 21.98 14.17
C ARG A 224 9.82 20.48 13.96
N ALA A 225 11.02 19.99 14.26
CA ALA A 225 11.37 18.58 14.11
C ALA A 225 10.51 17.66 15.02
N ASP A 226 10.18 18.12 16.23
CA ASP A 226 9.32 17.39 17.16
C ASP A 226 7.88 17.22 16.65
N SER A 227 7.38 18.16 15.85
CA SER A 227 6.07 18.06 15.21
C SER A 227 6.03 16.94 14.17
N TYR A 228 7.14 16.71 13.46
CA TYR A 228 7.27 15.59 12.53
C TYR A 228 7.37 14.25 13.27
N VAL A 229 8.08 14.21 14.41
CA VAL A 229 8.07 13.04 15.30
C VAL A 229 6.64 12.77 15.76
N HIS A 230 5.92 13.78 16.25
CA HIS A 230 4.53 13.62 16.68
C HIS A 230 3.64 13.09 15.55
N PHE A 231 3.76 13.61 14.34
CA PHE A 231 3.08 13.09 13.14
C PHE A 231 3.31 11.60 12.92
N LEU A 232 4.56 11.12 13.05
CA LEU A 232 4.89 9.71 12.88
C LEU A 232 4.32 8.80 13.98
N TYR A 233 3.90 9.35 15.11
CA TYR A 233 3.25 8.62 16.21
C TYR A 233 1.73 8.83 16.24
N SER A 234 1.24 9.88 15.58
CA SER A 234 -0.19 10.21 15.46
C SER A 234 -0.96 9.27 14.56
#